data_AF-A0A841E328-F1
#
_entry.id   AF-A0A841E328-F1
#
_cell.length_a   1.000
_cell.length_b   1.000
_cell.length_c   1.000
_cell.angle_alpha   90.00
_cell.angle_beta   90.00
_cell.angle_gamma   90.00
#
_symmetry.space_group_name_H-M   'P 1'
#
loop_
_entity.id
_entity.type
_entity.pdbx_description
1 polymer ?
#
loop_
_entity_poly.entity_id
_entity_poly.type
_entity_poly.pdbx_seq_one_letter_code
_entity_poly.pdbx_strand_id
1 'polypeptide(L)'
;MAESPARLVREFHEAFELRHPDRPTPLPAGLAAARQRILDEEVREVAEAAQGGNLVEIAHELADVVYAAYGTAISYGIDLDAVLAEIHKANMTKLDANGRPIERDGKVQKSDLYRPPNIASVIAQQAGTA
;
A
#
# COMPACT_ATOMS: atom_id res chain seq x y z
N MET A 1 6.81 18.93 -7.94
CA MET A 1 5.99 17.72 -7.71
C MET A 1 6.22 17.31 -6.27
N ALA A 2 5.20 16.86 -5.54
CA ALA A 2 5.40 16.31 -4.20
C ALA A 2 6.26 15.04 -4.29
N GLU A 3 7.11 14.80 -3.28
CA GLU A 3 7.88 13.55 -3.19
C GLU A 3 6.95 12.36 -2.98
N SER A 4 7.34 11.16 -3.45
CA SER A 4 6.52 9.96 -3.25
C SER A 4 6.52 9.54 -1.77
N PRO A 5 5.43 8.95 -1.26
CA PRO A 5 5.40 8.40 0.09
C PRO A 5 6.55 7.43 0.36
N ALA A 6 6.89 6.57 -0.61
CA ALA A 6 8.03 5.65 -0.49
C ALA A 6 9.34 6.38 -0.18
N ARG A 7 9.60 7.53 -0.83
CA ARG A 7 10.82 8.32 -0.60
C ARG A 7 10.82 8.98 0.77
N LEU A 8 9.71 9.59 1.18
CA LEU A 8 9.57 10.23 2.49
C LEU A 8 9.78 9.23 3.64
N VAL A 9 9.19 8.05 3.54
CA VAL A 9 9.30 7.02 4.59
C VAL A 9 10.66 6.32 4.55
N ARG A 10 11.28 6.19 3.36
CA ARG A 10 12.66 5.67 3.23
C ARG A 10 13.65 6.60 3.91
N GLU A 11 13.54 7.92 3.69
CA GLU A 11 14.36 8.93 4.38
C GLU A 11 14.21 8.81 5.90
N PHE A 12 12.98 8.64 6.40
CA PHE A 12 12.74 8.40 7.83
C PHE A 12 13.44 7.12 8.32
N HIS A 13 13.32 6.01 7.60
CA HIS A 13 14.02 4.78 8.00
C HIS A 13 15.54 4.92 8.01
N GLU A 14 16.11 5.67 7.07
CA GLU A 14 17.55 5.94 7.00
C GLU A 14 18.00 6.85 8.15
N ALA A 15 17.29 7.95 8.39
CA ALA A 15 17.60 8.92 9.43
C ALA A 15 17.51 8.33 10.85
N PHE A 16 16.57 7.41 11.07
CA PHE A 16 16.35 6.75 12.36
C PHE A 16 16.97 5.35 12.45
N GLU A 17 17.85 4.99 11.51
CA GLU A 17 18.58 3.70 11.48
C GLU A 17 17.65 2.47 11.61
N LEU A 18 16.43 2.58 11.08
CA LEU A 18 15.45 1.50 11.07
C LEU A 18 15.74 0.53 9.93
N ARG A 19 15.26 -0.71 10.02
CA ARG A 19 15.45 -1.71 8.95
C ARG A 19 14.88 -1.26 7.60
N HIS A 20 15.68 -1.36 6.53
CA HIS A 20 15.30 -1.01 5.14
C HIS A 20 16.09 -1.84 4.09
N PRO A 21 15.92 -3.16 3.97
CA PRO A 21 16.65 -3.94 2.97
C PRO A 21 16.33 -3.48 1.54
N ASP A 22 17.30 -3.51 0.64
CA ASP A 22 17.12 -3.09 -0.76
C ASP A 22 16.37 -4.10 -1.64
N ARG A 23 16.02 -5.27 -1.08
CA ARG A 23 15.29 -6.35 -1.78
C ARG A 23 14.26 -7.00 -0.87
N PRO A 24 13.19 -7.61 -1.43
CA PRO A 24 12.21 -8.36 -0.67
C PRO A 24 12.85 -9.38 0.27
N THR A 25 12.69 -9.18 1.57
CA THR A 25 13.35 -9.94 2.63
C THR A 25 12.36 -10.19 3.77
N PRO A 26 12.15 -11.45 4.20
CA PRO A 26 11.25 -11.77 5.32
C PRO A 26 11.62 -11.06 6.63
N LEU A 27 10.60 -10.66 7.40
CA LEU A 27 10.77 -10.14 8.75
C LEU A 27 10.81 -11.29 9.78
N PRO A 28 11.66 -11.21 10.81
CA PRO A 28 11.52 -12.00 12.04
C PRO A 28 10.13 -11.79 12.65
N ALA A 29 9.56 -12.84 13.26
CA ALA A 29 8.19 -12.83 13.78
C ALA A 29 7.90 -11.66 14.74
N GLY A 30 8.85 -11.31 15.62
CA GLY A 30 8.67 -10.19 16.55
C GLY A 30 8.53 -8.83 15.84
N LEU A 31 9.32 -8.59 14.79
CA LEU A 31 9.25 -7.37 13.99
C LEU A 31 7.99 -7.34 13.12
N ALA A 32 7.59 -8.47 12.54
CA ALA A 32 6.34 -8.59 11.80
C ALA A 32 5.13 -8.26 12.69
N ALA A 33 5.10 -8.81 13.91
CA ALA A 33 4.05 -8.52 14.88
C ALA A 33 4.06 -7.05 15.34
N ALA A 34 5.23 -6.42 15.47
CA ALA A 34 5.33 -5.00 15.79
C ALA A 34 4.75 -4.12 14.67
N ARG A 35 5.07 -4.43 13.41
CA ARG A 35 4.47 -3.72 12.26
C ARG A 35 2.96 -3.90 12.17
N GLN A 36 2.45 -5.10 12.43
CA GLN A 36 1.01 -5.34 12.47
C GLN A 36 0.31 -4.49 13.53
N ARG A 37 0.88 -4.37 14.74
CA ARG A 37 0.28 -3.56 15.81
C ARG A 37 0.17 -2.08 15.44
N ILE A 38 1.18 -1.53 14.78
CA ILE A 38 1.16 -0.14 14.28
C ILE A 38 0.01 0.01 13.29
N LEU A 39 -0.08 -0.88 12.28
CA LEU A 39 -1.18 -0.84 11.30
C LEU A 39 -2.57 -0.95 11.95
N ASP A 40 -2.72 -1.81 12.96
CA ASP A 40 -3.97 -1.97 13.69
C ASP A 40 -4.34 -0.74 14.53
N GLU A 41 -3.34 0.05 14.95
CA GLU A 41 -3.49 1.30 15.68
C GLU A 41 -3.98 2.41 14.75
N GLU A 42 -3.26 2.69 13.67
CA GLU A 42 -3.62 3.77 12.71
C GLU A 42 -5.03 3.55 12.11
N VAL A 43 -5.37 2.30 11.78
CA VAL A 43 -6.70 1.98 11.22
C VAL A 43 -7.81 2.23 12.24
N ARG A 44 -7.55 2.04 13.53
CA ARG A 44 -8.51 2.32 14.60
C ARG A 44 -8.72 3.83 14.74
N GLU A 45 -7.64 4.59 14.69
CA GLU A 45 -7.69 6.06 14.80
C GLU A 45 -8.46 6.69 13.64
N VAL A 46 -8.33 6.17 12.41
CA VAL A 46 -9.19 6.56 11.28
C VAL A 46 -10.68 6.36 11.60
N ALA A 47 -11.05 5.23 12.21
CA ALA A 47 -12.43 4.94 12.55
C ALA A 47 -12.97 5.85 13.68
N GLU A 48 -12.11 6.29 14.58
CA GLU A 48 -12.43 7.27 15.64
C GLU A 48 -12.59 8.68 15.05
N ALA A 49 -11.65 9.14 14.22
CA ALA A 49 -11.71 10.43 13.54
C ALA A 49 -12.95 10.56 12.63
N ALA A 50 -13.35 9.47 11.96
CA ALA A 50 -14.54 9.44 11.12
C ALA A 50 -15.85 9.70 11.89
N GLN A 51 -15.90 9.40 13.18
CA GLN A 51 -17.08 9.67 14.03
C GLN A 51 -17.21 11.16 14.38
N GLY A 52 -16.08 11.87 14.48
CA GLY A 52 -16.03 13.29 14.81
C GLY A 52 -16.38 14.22 13.64
N GLY A 53 -16.31 13.73 12.40
CA GLY A 53 -16.64 14.50 11.19
C GLY A 53 -15.66 15.65 10.86
N ASN A 54 -14.50 15.68 11.52
CA ASN A 54 -13.45 16.68 11.26
C ASN A 54 -12.56 16.22 10.10
N LEU A 55 -12.64 16.91 8.97
CA LEU A 55 -11.85 16.59 7.78
C LEU A 55 -10.33 16.72 8.00
N VAL A 56 -9.88 17.57 8.93
CA VAL A 56 -8.46 17.72 9.24
C VAL A 56 -7.94 16.48 9.96
N GLU A 57 -8.68 15.98 10.96
CA GLU A 57 -8.33 14.75 11.67
C GLU A 57 -8.40 13.54 10.72
N ILE A 58 -9.47 13.40 9.94
CA ILE A 58 -9.58 12.31 8.96
C ILE A 58 -8.40 12.31 7.96
N ALA A 59 -7.96 13.48 7.51
CA ALA A 59 -6.82 13.57 6.60
C ALA A 59 -5.50 13.16 7.27
N HIS A 60 -5.32 13.47 8.55
CA HIS A 60 -4.17 13.07 9.34
C HIS A 60 -4.12 11.54 9.51
N GLU A 61 -5.18 10.94 10.05
CA GLU A 61 -5.21 9.52 10.34
C GLU A 61 -5.09 8.67 9.05
N LEU A 62 -5.66 9.13 7.94
CA LEU A 62 -5.47 8.49 6.64
C LEU A 62 -4.01 8.57 6.17
N ALA A 63 -3.32 9.69 6.43
CA ALA A 63 -1.91 9.82 6.11
C ALA A 63 -1.06 8.87 6.97
N ASP A 64 -1.39 8.70 8.25
CA ASP A 64 -0.67 7.80 9.15
C ASP A 64 -0.83 6.33 8.78
N VAL A 65 -2.03 5.89 8.36
CA VAL A 65 -2.23 4.55 7.76
C VAL A 65 -1.32 4.35 6.55
N VAL A 66 -1.26 5.34 5.65
CA VAL A 66 -0.38 5.27 4.47
C VAL A 66 1.09 5.22 4.89
N TYR A 67 1.50 6.05 5.84
CA TYR A 67 2.87 6.12 6.34
C TYR A 67 3.30 4.79 6.98
N ALA A 68 2.45 4.21 7.83
CA ALA A 68 2.66 2.91 8.45
C ALA A 68 2.71 1.75 7.44
N ALA A 69 1.87 1.80 6.39
CA ALA A 69 1.89 0.81 5.31
C ALA A 69 3.21 0.85 4.53
N TYR A 70 3.68 2.05 4.14
CA TYR A 70 4.98 2.20 3.49
C TYR A 70 6.14 1.80 4.41
N GLY A 71 6.11 2.18 5.69
CA GLY A 71 7.15 1.79 6.64
C GLY A 71 7.23 0.27 6.85
N THR A 72 6.07 -0.39 6.80
CA THR A 72 6.00 -1.85 6.81
C THR A 72 6.62 -2.43 5.53
N ALA A 73 6.22 -1.95 4.35
CA ALA A 73 6.77 -2.42 3.08
C ALA A 73 8.30 -2.21 2.98
N ILE A 74 8.81 -1.05 3.40
CA ILE A 74 10.25 -0.74 3.45
C ILE A 74 10.97 -1.70 4.40
N SER A 75 10.37 -2.09 5.52
CA SER A 75 10.97 -3.08 6.43
C SER A 75 11.15 -4.46 5.79
N TYR A 76 10.25 -4.81 4.86
CA TYR A 76 10.35 -5.99 4.01
C TYR A 76 11.20 -5.77 2.75
N GLY A 77 11.64 -4.55 2.44
CA GLY A 77 12.35 -4.23 1.20
C GLY A 77 11.48 -4.38 -0.04
N ILE A 78 10.17 -4.17 0.10
CA ILE A 78 9.21 -4.20 -0.99
C ILE A 78 9.03 -2.78 -1.52
N ASP A 79 9.25 -2.60 -2.81
CA ASP A 79 8.83 -1.39 -3.51
C ASP A 79 7.30 -1.44 -3.66
N LEU A 80 6.62 -0.75 -2.75
CA LEU A 80 5.17 -0.68 -2.68
C LEU A 80 4.57 0.16 -3.81
N ASP A 81 5.31 1.15 -4.34
CA ASP A 81 4.86 1.95 -5.50
C ASP A 81 4.68 1.03 -6.72
N ALA A 82 5.64 0.13 -6.98
CA ALA A 82 5.54 -0.86 -8.06
C ALA A 82 4.39 -1.87 -7.85
N VAL A 83 4.16 -2.31 -6.62
CA VAL A 83 3.04 -3.20 -6.28
C VAL A 83 1.70 -2.50 -6.51
N LEU A 84 1.56 -1.25 -6.05
CA LEU A 84 0.36 -0.44 -6.26
C LEU A 84 0.12 -0.15 -7.74
N ALA A 85 1.17 0.09 -8.52
CA ALA A 85 1.05 0.29 -9.97
C ALA A 85 0.48 -0.95 -10.68
N GLU A 86 0.90 -2.16 -10.32
CA GLU A 86 0.35 -3.40 -10.88
C GLU A 86 -1.10 -3.65 -10.40
N ILE A 87 -1.42 -3.36 -9.13
CA ILE A 87 -2.79 -3.41 -8.62
C ILE A 87 -3.68 -2.42 -9.38
N HIS A 88 -3.20 -1.19 -9.59
CA HIS A 88 -3.91 -0.15 -10.33
C HIS A 88 -4.17 -0.59 -11.77
N LYS A 89 -3.14 -1.05 -12.48
CA LYS A 89 -3.25 -1.59 -13.83
C LYS A 89 -4.32 -2.69 -13.92
N ALA A 90 -4.30 -3.66 -13.00
CA ALA A 90 -5.31 -4.70 -12.94
C ALA A 90 -6.72 -4.15 -12.64
N ASN A 91 -6.84 -3.18 -11.73
CA ASN A 91 -8.12 -2.52 -11.45
C ASN A 91 -8.68 -1.79 -12.68
N MET A 92 -7.84 -1.16 -13.49
CA MET A 92 -8.29 -0.50 -14.72
C MET A 92 -8.77 -1.48 -15.79
N THR A 93 -8.37 -2.75 -15.75
CA THR A 93 -8.93 -3.79 -16.64
C THR A 93 -10.37 -4.19 -16.31
N LYS A 94 -10.93 -3.71 -15.17
CA LYS A 94 -12.33 -3.95 -14.81
C LYS A 94 -13.32 -3.16 -15.68
N LEU A 95 -12.86 -2.18 -16.45
CA LEU A 95 -13.69 -1.45 -17.40
C LEU A 95 -14.16 -2.37 -18.54
N ASP A 96 -15.35 -2.11 -19.07
CA ASP A 96 -15.85 -2.80 -20.26
C ASP A 96 -15.13 -2.34 -21.54
N ALA A 97 -15.52 -2.91 -22.69
CA ALA A 97 -14.95 -2.56 -23.99
C ALA A 97 -15.14 -1.08 -24.40
N ASN A 98 -16.02 -0.34 -23.72
CA ASN A 98 -16.27 1.08 -23.93
C ASN A 98 -15.59 1.97 -22.88
N GLY A 99 -14.77 1.41 -22.00
CA GLY A 99 -14.12 2.14 -20.91
C GLY A 99 -15.05 2.51 -19.76
N ARG A 100 -16.18 1.81 -19.59
CA ARG A 100 -17.17 2.10 -18.53
C ARG A 100 -17.05 1.11 -17.37
N PRO A 101 -17.22 1.58 -16.12
CA PRO A 101 -17.27 0.68 -14.97
C PRO A 101 -18.56 -0.14 -15.00
N ILE A 102 -18.46 -1.40 -14.57
CA ILE A 102 -19.62 -2.23 -14.27
C ILE A 102 -19.85 -2.10 -12.76
N GLU A 103 -20.91 -1.41 -12.34
CA GLU A 103 -21.21 -1.20 -10.92
C GLU A 103 -22.41 -2.04 -10.48
N ARG A 104 -22.30 -2.67 -9.31
CA ARG A 104 -23.42 -3.25 -8.56
C ARG A 104 -23.25 -2.94 -7.08
N ASP A 105 -24.29 -2.39 -6.45
CA ASP A 105 -24.35 -2.09 -5.03
C ASP A 105 -23.16 -1.24 -4.53
N GLY A 106 -22.78 -0.22 -5.30
CA GLY A 106 -21.64 0.66 -4.98
C GLY A 106 -20.26 0.02 -5.15
N LYS A 107 -20.18 -1.20 -5.72
CA LYS A 107 -18.92 -1.91 -5.96
C LYS A 107 -18.64 -2.05 -7.45
N VAL A 108 -17.41 -1.70 -7.84
CA VAL A 108 -16.88 -1.97 -9.18
C VAL A 108 -16.66 -3.46 -9.38
N GLN A 109 -17.38 -4.03 -10.34
CA GLN A 109 -17.33 -5.43 -10.72
C GLN A 109 -16.25 -5.68 -11.79
N LYS A 110 -15.89 -6.95 -11.97
CA LYS A 110 -14.96 -7.38 -13.01
C LYS A 110 -15.69 -7.48 -14.35
N SER A 111 -15.15 -6.87 -15.40
CA SER A 111 -15.60 -7.10 -16.79
C SER A 111 -14.99 -8.37 -17.36
N ASP A 112 -15.45 -8.75 -18.56
CA ASP A 112 -14.87 -9.85 -19.33
C ASP A 112 -13.41 -9.59 -19.77
N LEU A 113 -12.95 -8.34 -19.69
CA LEU A 113 -11.57 -7.95 -20.00
C LEU A 113 -10.64 -8.02 -18.79
N TYR A 114 -11.19 -8.30 -17.60
CA TYR A 114 -10.45 -8.26 -16.35
C TYR A 114 -9.25 -9.22 -16.35
N ARG A 115 -8.11 -8.71 -15.89
CA ARG A 115 -6.90 -9.49 -15.62
C ARG A 115 -6.47 -9.25 -14.17
N PRO A 116 -6.23 -10.31 -13.37
CA PRO A 116 -5.74 -10.15 -12.01
C PRO A 116 -4.31 -9.59 -12.01
N PRO A 117 -3.90 -8.86 -10.96
CA PRO A 117 -2.53 -8.33 -10.85
C PRO A 117 -1.53 -9.48 -10.69
N ASN A 118 -0.39 -9.40 -11.38
CA ASN A 118 0.69 -10.38 -11.25
C ASN A 118 1.73 -9.93 -10.21
N ILE A 119 1.34 -9.95 -8.94
CA ILE A 119 2.22 -9.52 -7.83
C ILE A 119 3.44 -10.42 -7.69
N ALA A 120 3.31 -11.72 -7.98
CA ALA A 120 4.43 -12.66 -7.94
C ALA A 120 5.55 -12.23 -8.90
N SER A 121 5.22 -11.80 -10.12
CA SER A 121 6.19 -11.27 -11.07
C SER A 121 6.83 -9.97 -10.60
N VAL A 122 6.05 -9.06 -9.99
CA VAL A 122 6.57 -7.80 -9.45
C VAL A 122 7.60 -8.07 -8.36
N ILE A 123 7.30 -8.97 -7.43
CA ILE A 123 8.22 -9.35 -6.34
C ILE A 123 9.46 -10.08 -6.89
N ALA A 124 9.31 -10.97 -7.87
CA ALA A 124 10.46 -11.63 -8.51
C ALA A 124 11.40 -10.63 -9.20
N GLN A 125 10.85 -9.62 -9.88
CA GLN A 125 11.64 -8.55 -10.49
C GLN A 125 12.41 -7.74 -9.42
N GLN A 126 11.76 -7.37 -8.32
CA GLN A 126 12.40 -6.68 -7.20
C GLN A 126 13.49 -7.53 -6.52
N ALA A 127 13.33 -8.85 -6.47
CA ALA A 127 14.33 -9.77 -5.94
C ALA A 127 15.53 -9.98 -6.89
N GLY A 128 15.42 -9.57 -8.16
CA GLY A 128 16.41 -9.84 -9.21
C GLY A 128 16.37 -11.29 -9.71
N THR A 129 15.21 -11.94 -9.65
CA THR A 129 15.00 -13.36 -10.00
C THR A 129 14.08 -13.56 -11.21
N ALA A 130 13.75 -12.48 -11.93
CA ALA A 130 12.90 -12.48 -13.12
C ALA A 130 13.69 -12.67 -14.43
#